data_AF-A0A2R6RHY2-F1
#
_entry.id   AF-A0A2R6RHY2-F1
#
_cell.length_a   1.000
_cell.length_b   1.000
_cell.length_c   1.000
_cell.angle_alpha   90.00
_cell.angle_beta   90.00
_cell.angle_gamma   90.00
#
_symmetry.space_group_name_H-M   'P 1'
#
loop_
_entity.id
_entity.type
_entity.pdbx_description
1 polymer ?
#
loop_
_entity_poly.entity_id
_entity_poly.type
_entity_poly.pdbx_seq_one_letter_code
_entity_poly.pdbx_strand_id
1 'polypeptide(L)'
;MSKRSGGDLQAASSSDLRESKKPYGTTDKIITDEMGEFEDGWEDEFEEEDVIDGQAEDGMDVDDEVLPAIEESEEQPPAPQAFIPGVHQIGPDEILEADESVYLMRHSMNVNWPCLSFDVLRDNLGNERQRYPATAYIVGGTQADVAKNNEIFVYKMSSLHKTQKNTDDSDSDNDDDDDALDEDPVLEYRSIPHLGGVNRVRAQPLPVSSPLPPASQPYYVASWSETGKVHIWDVRPLIEALDVPGYSPDPSRTHTPAFTINSHGRAEGFAMDWASSGEANPSALRLLTGDVHSKIYLTTTTPSGFNALSQPFTSHTSSIEDLQWSPSEATVFASCSADQSVQIWDVRSKGRKSVAGIDNAHGSDVNVISWNRGTSYLLLSGGDEGAIKVWDLRNVKKRGTAALDPTPVAAFNWHREPITSIEWHPTEDSSFAASSADDQVTLWDLSVEQDDEQSGAMNDTPEQGRDVPPQLLFVHQGQKNVKEVHWHPQIPGAVISTAEDGFNVFKTISV
;
A
#
# COMPACT_ATOMS: atom_id res chain seq x y z
N MET A 1 9.51 -13.26 -5.47
CA MET A 1 8.62 -14.15 -6.25
C MET A 1 9.43 -15.36 -6.72
N SER A 2 8.81 -16.53 -6.83
CA SER A 2 9.35 -17.70 -7.54
C SER A 2 8.49 -18.01 -8.76
N LYS A 3 9.03 -18.78 -9.71
CA LYS A 3 8.26 -19.25 -10.87
C LYS A 3 7.62 -20.59 -10.58
N ARG A 4 6.35 -20.78 -10.96
CA ARG A 4 5.68 -22.10 -10.93
C ARG A 4 4.95 -22.42 -12.23
N SER A 5 4.79 -23.71 -12.49
CA SER A 5 4.04 -24.22 -13.64
C SER A 5 2.53 -24.06 -13.39
N GLY A 6 1.76 -23.59 -14.37
CA GLY A 6 0.33 -23.35 -14.22
C GLY A 6 -0.52 -24.62 -13.98
N GLY A 7 0.08 -25.83 -14.09
CA GLY A 7 -0.59 -27.11 -13.89
C GLY A 7 -0.83 -27.49 -12.43
N ASP A 8 -0.08 -26.91 -11.49
CA ASP A 8 -0.08 -27.31 -10.07
C ASP A 8 -1.16 -26.59 -9.23
N LEU A 9 -1.90 -25.65 -9.81
CA LEU A 9 -2.88 -24.81 -9.11
C LEU A 9 -4.28 -25.43 -8.98
N GLN A 10 -4.53 -26.61 -9.56
CA GLN A 10 -5.87 -27.24 -9.52
C GLN A 10 -6.25 -27.91 -8.20
N ALA A 11 -5.37 -27.90 -7.18
CA ALA A 11 -5.65 -28.54 -5.89
C ALA A 11 -6.06 -27.56 -4.75
N ALA A 12 -5.96 -26.23 -4.94
CA ALA A 12 -6.10 -25.28 -3.82
C ALA A 12 -7.20 -24.21 -3.96
N SER A 13 -8.05 -24.25 -5.00
CA SER A 13 -9.11 -23.24 -5.18
C SER A 13 -10.52 -23.84 -5.16
N SER A 14 -11.07 -24.05 -3.96
CA SER A 14 -12.52 -24.15 -3.80
C SER A 14 -12.97 -23.58 -2.45
N SER A 15 -12.89 -22.27 -2.30
CA SER A 15 -13.69 -21.53 -1.31
C SER A 15 -14.52 -20.47 -2.04
N ASP A 16 -15.59 -20.94 -2.67
CA ASP A 16 -16.64 -20.08 -3.22
C ASP A 16 -17.32 -19.30 -2.07
N LEU A 17 -17.02 -18.00 -1.98
CA LEU A 17 -17.61 -17.08 -1.01
C LEU A 17 -19.12 -16.91 -1.27
N ARG A 18 -19.95 -17.38 -0.34
CA ARG A 18 -21.40 -17.17 -0.36
C ARG A 18 -21.75 -15.79 0.18
N GLU A 19 -22.24 -14.92 -0.70
CA GLU A 19 -22.95 -13.69 -0.37
C GLU A 19 -24.18 -14.01 0.51
N SER A 20 -24.24 -13.48 1.75
CA SER A 20 -25.40 -13.69 2.63
C SER A 20 -26.17 -12.38 2.86
N LYS A 21 -27.34 -12.28 2.22
CA LYS A 21 -28.41 -11.35 2.60
C LYS A 21 -29.48 -12.14 3.36
N LYS A 22 -29.70 -11.83 4.64
CA LYS A 22 -30.86 -12.35 5.39
C LYS A 22 -31.84 -11.24 5.78
N PRO A 23 -33.12 -11.37 5.41
CA PRO A 23 -34.23 -10.74 6.12
C PRO A 23 -34.83 -11.74 7.13
N TYR A 24 -35.12 -11.32 8.36
CA TYR A 24 -35.89 -12.13 9.30
C TYR A 24 -37.37 -11.77 9.26
N GLY A 25 -38.20 -12.76 8.94
CA GLY A 25 -39.64 -12.80 9.13
C GLY A 25 -40.00 -13.90 10.14
N THR A 26 -40.93 -13.59 11.02
CA THR A 26 -41.42 -14.36 12.17
C THR A 26 -42.32 -15.53 11.77
N THR A 27 -42.21 -16.70 12.43
CA THR A 27 -43.37 -17.49 12.90
C THR A 27 -43.00 -18.63 13.85
N ASP A 28 -43.80 -18.79 14.90
CA ASP A 28 -43.80 -19.84 15.93
C ASP A 28 -44.09 -21.25 15.38
N LYS A 29 -43.57 -22.28 16.07
CA LYS A 29 -44.37 -23.42 16.57
C LYS A 29 -43.60 -24.32 17.56
N ILE A 30 -44.32 -24.62 18.65
CA ILE A 30 -44.04 -25.52 19.76
C ILE A 30 -44.35 -26.98 19.35
N ILE A 31 -43.51 -27.96 19.71
CA ILE A 31 -43.89 -29.34 20.13
C ILE A 31 -42.83 -29.88 21.13
N THR A 32 -43.32 -30.60 22.14
CA THR A 32 -42.71 -31.16 23.36
C THR A 32 -42.24 -32.64 23.22
N ASP A 33 -41.59 -33.13 24.29
CA ASP A 33 -41.35 -34.54 24.73
C ASP A 33 -40.18 -35.30 24.06
N GLU A 34 -39.34 -36.12 24.72
CA GLU A 34 -39.34 -36.80 26.03
C GLU A 34 -37.91 -37.31 26.37
N MET A 35 -37.68 -37.72 27.63
CA MET A 35 -36.40 -38.08 28.28
C MET A 35 -35.77 -39.44 27.89
N GLY A 36 -34.46 -39.61 28.20
CA GLY A 36 -33.80 -40.91 28.37
C GLY A 36 -32.30 -40.85 28.71
N GLU A 37 -31.95 -41.02 29.99
CA GLU A 37 -30.62 -41.37 30.52
C GLU A 37 -30.40 -42.90 30.49
N PHE A 38 -29.17 -43.39 30.26
CA PHE A 38 -28.62 -44.72 30.63
C PHE A 38 -27.10 -44.69 30.32
N GLU A 39 -26.19 -44.53 31.29
CA GLU A 39 -25.53 -45.56 32.14
C GLU A 39 -24.74 -46.66 31.40
N ASP A 40 -23.43 -46.41 31.32
CA ASP A 40 -22.25 -47.20 31.72
C ASP A 40 -22.32 -48.74 31.71
N GLY A 41 -21.35 -49.36 31.04
CA GLY A 41 -21.19 -50.81 30.99
C GLY A 41 -19.74 -51.27 31.16
N TRP A 42 -19.54 -52.02 32.26
CA TRP A 42 -18.61 -53.13 32.46
C TRP A 42 -17.29 -52.87 33.20
N GLU A 43 -17.39 -53.14 34.51
CA GLU A 43 -16.44 -53.81 35.42
C GLU A 43 -15.61 -54.94 34.76
N ASP A 44 -14.34 -55.10 35.14
CA ASP A 44 -13.90 -56.15 36.09
C ASP A 44 -12.37 -56.13 36.35
N GLU A 45 -12.05 -56.35 37.62
CA GLU A 45 -10.72 -56.44 38.27
C GLU A 45 -9.87 -57.63 37.78
N PHE A 46 -8.53 -57.53 37.88
CA PHE A 46 -7.70 -58.28 38.84
C PHE A 46 -6.19 -58.08 38.61
N GLU A 47 -5.47 -58.10 39.73
CA GLU A 47 -4.06 -57.82 39.99
C GLU A 47 -3.10 -58.89 39.40
N GLU A 48 -1.84 -58.53 39.13
CA GLU A 48 -0.65 -58.80 39.97
C GLU A 48 0.67 -58.73 39.15
N GLU A 49 1.69 -58.09 39.74
CA GLU A 49 3.09 -58.06 39.27
C GLU A 49 3.73 -59.45 39.40
N ASP A 50 4.62 -59.83 38.48
CA ASP A 50 5.78 -60.64 38.89
C ASP A 50 6.99 -60.56 37.95
N VAL A 51 8.12 -60.90 38.57
CA VAL A 51 9.50 -60.51 38.30
C VAL A 51 10.21 -61.41 37.27
N ILE A 52 11.20 -60.82 36.61
CA ILE A 52 12.24 -61.42 35.75
C ILE A 52 12.91 -62.65 36.39
N ASP A 53 13.08 -63.75 35.64
CA ASP A 53 14.32 -64.55 35.74
C ASP A 53 14.65 -65.41 34.49
N GLY A 54 15.91 -65.29 34.05
CA GLY A 54 16.86 -66.35 33.67
C GLY A 54 16.56 -67.47 32.65
N GLN A 55 17.39 -67.48 31.60
CA GLN A 55 18.18 -68.60 31.04
C GLN A 55 17.73 -69.38 29.77
N ALA A 56 18.57 -69.18 28.74
CA ALA A 56 19.34 -70.17 27.95
C ALA A 56 18.74 -70.87 26.71
N GLU A 57 19.45 -70.62 25.59
CA GLU A 57 19.86 -71.50 24.47
C GLU A 57 18.78 -72.27 23.67
N ASP A 58 18.66 -71.98 22.36
CA ASP A 58 19.35 -72.77 21.33
C ASP A 58 19.18 -72.14 19.92
N GLY A 59 20.24 -72.27 19.11
CA GLY A 59 20.44 -71.52 17.87
C GLY A 59 19.77 -72.05 16.61
N MET A 60 19.81 -71.22 15.57
CA MET A 60 19.86 -71.62 14.16
C MET A 60 20.43 -70.46 13.34
N ASP A 61 21.63 -70.67 12.80
CA ASP A 61 22.26 -69.83 11.78
C ASP A 61 21.45 -69.90 10.47
N VAL A 62 21.10 -68.73 9.91
CA VAL A 62 20.72 -68.61 8.50
C VAL A 62 21.31 -67.32 7.92
N ASP A 63 22.26 -67.54 7.02
CA ASP A 63 23.06 -66.65 6.16
C ASP A 63 22.69 -65.15 6.04
N ASP A 64 23.69 -64.32 6.37
CA ASP A 64 23.84 -62.92 5.98
C ASP A 64 23.93 -62.76 4.44
N GLU A 65 22.82 -62.43 3.79
CA GLU A 65 22.85 -61.64 2.54
C GLU A 65 22.43 -60.20 2.87
N VAL A 66 23.44 -59.36 3.16
CA VAL A 66 23.30 -57.92 3.29
C VAL A 66 22.94 -57.33 1.92
N LEU A 67 21.65 -57.08 1.69
CA LEU A 67 21.22 -56.11 0.68
C LEU A 67 21.70 -54.72 1.14
N PRO A 68 22.44 -53.96 0.32
CA PRO A 68 22.83 -52.61 0.71
C PRO A 68 21.56 -51.78 0.90
N ALA A 69 21.51 -51.03 2.00
CA ALA A 69 20.51 -50.00 2.19
C ALA A 69 20.51 -49.12 0.94
N ILE A 70 19.35 -49.02 0.29
CA ILE A 70 19.10 -47.94 -0.65
C ILE A 70 19.12 -46.70 0.24
N GLU A 71 20.23 -45.96 0.24
CA GLU A 71 20.21 -44.57 0.65
C GLU A 71 19.27 -43.89 -0.35
N GLU A 72 17.98 -43.80 0.02
CA GLU A 72 17.14 -42.74 -0.50
C GLU A 72 17.79 -41.46 -0.01
N SER A 73 18.70 -40.92 -0.83
CA SER A 73 19.11 -39.55 -0.71
C SER A 73 17.84 -38.74 -0.85
N GLU A 74 17.31 -38.25 0.26
CA GLU A 74 16.40 -37.12 0.28
C GLU A 74 17.17 -35.95 -0.36
N GLU A 75 17.15 -35.88 -1.70
CA GLU A 75 17.53 -34.68 -2.41
C GLU A 75 16.57 -33.61 -1.91
N GLN A 76 17.06 -32.75 -1.01
CA GLN A 76 16.36 -31.54 -0.62
C GLN A 76 15.92 -30.86 -1.92
N PRO A 77 14.63 -30.51 -2.05
CA PRO A 77 14.18 -29.79 -3.23
C PRO A 77 15.07 -28.57 -3.41
N PRO A 78 15.52 -28.29 -4.65
CA PRO A 78 16.40 -27.17 -4.90
C PRO A 78 15.77 -25.89 -4.35
N ALA A 79 16.57 -25.11 -3.62
CA ALA A 79 16.11 -23.86 -3.04
C ALA A 79 15.39 -23.02 -4.12
N PRO A 80 14.21 -22.45 -3.83
CA PRO A 80 13.43 -21.74 -4.82
C PRO A 80 14.27 -20.59 -5.39
N GLN A 81 14.49 -20.61 -6.70
CA GLN A 81 15.27 -19.58 -7.36
C GLN A 81 14.45 -18.29 -7.44
N ALA A 82 14.97 -17.20 -6.85
CA ALA A 82 14.31 -15.90 -6.85
C ALA A 82 14.19 -15.36 -8.29
N PHE A 83 12.96 -14.99 -8.67
CA PHE A 83 12.72 -14.35 -9.95
C PHE A 83 13.24 -12.91 -9.95
N ILE A 84 14.29 -12.67 -10.72
CA ILE A 84 14.81 -11.33 -11.02
C ILE A 84 14.16 -10.77 -12.31
N PRO A 85 13.40 -9.66 -12.22
CA PRO A 85 12.79 -9.00 -13.38
C PRO A 85 13.81 -8.55 -14.42
N GLY A 86 13.52 -8.84 -15.69
CA GLY A 86 14.39 -8.47 -16.82
C GLY A 86 15.60 -9.39 -17.03
N VAL A 87 15.83 -10.35 -16.13
CA VAL A 87 16.81 -11.45 -16.29
C VAL A 87 16.07 -12.74 -16.64
N HIS A 88 15.02 -13.05 -15.89
CA HIS A 88 14.19 -14.22 -16.12
C HIS A 88 12.95 -13.83 -16.95
N GLN A 89 12.59 -14.67 -17.93
CA GLN A 89 11.35 -14.52 -18.71
C GLN A 89 10.32 -15.53 -18.26
N ILE A 90 9.08 -15.11 -18.03
CA ILE A 90 7.98 -16.01 -17.67
C ILE A 90 7.54 -16.75 -18.94
N GLY A 91 7.48 -18.09 -18.89
CA GLY A 91 6.92 -18.92 -19.96
C GLY A 91 5.43 -18.67 -20.17
N PRO A 92 4.85 -19.06 -21.33
CA PRO A 92 3.43 -18.81 -21.64
C PRO A 92 2.44 -19.44 -20.65
N ASP A 93 2.86 -20.49 -19.93
CA ASP A 93 2.06 -21.20 -18.92
C ASP A 93 2.68 -21.10 -17.50
N GLU A 94 3.63 -20.20 -17.28
CA GLU A 94 4.23 -19.93 -15.97
C GLU A 94 3.53 -18.74 -15.30
N ILE A 95 3.35 -18.80 -13.98
CA ILE A 95 2.95 -17.64 -13.19
C ILE A 95 3.99 -17.33 -12.12
N LEU A 96 4.04 -16.06 -11.71
CA LEU A 96 4.82 -15.66 -10.55
C LEU A 96 4.01 -15.90 -9.30
N GLU A 97 4.60 -16.62 -8.36
CA GLU A 97 4.06 -16.81 -7.03
C GLU A 97 4.87 -16.00 -6.02
N ALA A 98 4.17 -15.39 -5.07
CA ALA A 98 4.81 -14.71 -3.98
C ALA A 98 5.52 -15.74 -3.09
N ASP A 99 6.78 -15.48 -2.78
CA ASP A 99 7.46 -16.23 -1.73
C ASP A 99 6.92 -15.71 -0.40
N GLU A 100 6.13 -16.53 0.30
CA GLU A 100 5.47 -16.13 1.54
C GLU A 100 6.46 -15.92 2.68
N SER A 101 7.65 -16.53 2.62
CA SER A 101 8.66 -16.45 3.68
C SER A 101 9.24 -15.04 3.88
N VAL A 102 9.18 -14.20 2.83
CA VAL A 102 9.70 -12.82 2.84
C VAL A 102 8.67 -11.76 3.25
N TYR A 103 7.42 -12.17 3.51
CA TYR A 103 6.36 -11.30 4.02
C TYR A 103 6.04 -11.64 5.47
N LEU A 104 5.95 -10.62 6.33
CA LEU A 104 5.34 -10.74 7.65
C LEU A 104 3.81 -10.73 7.56
N MET A 105 3.28 -9.98 6.61
CA MET A 105 1.85 -9.88 6.32
C MET A 105 1.69 -9.64 4.82
N ARG A 106 0.77 -10.35 4.16
CA ARG A 106 0.40 -10.11 2.76
C ARG A 106 -1.06 -10.47 2.55
N HIS A 107 -1.86 -9.49 2.17
CA HIS A 107 -3.26 -9.65 1.83
C HIS A 107 -3.53 -9.01 0.48
N SER A 108 -4.37 -9.65 -0.32
CA SER A 108 -4.80 -9.17 -1.63
C SER A 108 -6.31 -9.04 -1.66
N MET A 109 -6.80 -7.98 -2.28
CA MET A 109 -8.22 -7.63 -2.30
C MET A 109 -8.62 -7.20 -3.71
N ASN A 110 -9.50 -7.95 -4.34
CA ASN A 110 -10.09 -7.58 -5.62
C ASN A 110 -11.19 -6.53 -5.44
N VAL A 111 -11.37 -5.69 -6.46
CA VAL A 111 -12.38 -4.64 -6.50
C VAL A 111 -13.21 -4.73 -7.77
N ASN A 112 -14.45 -4.27 -7.71
CA ASN A 112 -15.34 -4.26 -8.88
C ASN A 112 -14.88 -3.26 -9.94
N TRP A 113 -14.29 -2.15 -9.52
CA TRP A 113 -13.78 -1.10 -10.38
C TRP A 113 -12.37 -0.72 -9.94
N PRO A 114 -11.44 -0.50 -10.88
CA PRO A 114 -10.09 -0.12 -10.54
C PRO A 114 -10.06 1.23 -9.82
N CYS A 115 -9.04 1.42 -9.01
CA CYS A 115 -8.81 2.62 -8.22
C CYS A 115 -7.49 3.24 -8.66
N LEU A 116 -7.54 4.44 -9.25
CA LEU A 116 -6.32 5.18 -9.62
C LEU A 116 -5.63 5.75 -8.40
N SER A 117 -6.41 6.13 -7.37
CA SER A 117 -5.86 6.79 -6.21
C SER A 117 -6.65 6.55 -4.94
N PHE A 118 -5.90 6.35 -3.88
CA PHE A 118 -6.38 6.20 -2.52
C PHE A 118 -5.49 6.98 -1.54
N ASP A 119 -5.93 7.05 -0.30
CA ASP A 119 -5.15 7.57 0.82
C ASP A 119 -5.43 6.71 2.05
N VAL A 120 -4.44 6.57 2.92
CA VAL A 120 -4.57 5.76 4.15
C VAL A 120 -5.18 6.63 5.24
N LEU A 121 -6.35 6.22 5.72
CA LEU A 121 -7.04 6.92 6.78
C LEU A 121 -6.48 6.52 8.13
N ARG A 122 -6.31 7.51 9.01
CA ARG A 122 -6.02 7.21 10.42
C ARG A 122 -7.25 6.64 11.12
N ASP A 123 -7.01 5.83 12.15
CA ASP A 123 -8.03 5.27 13.05
C ASP A 123 -7.72 5.60 14.53
N ASN A 124 -8.61 5.16 15.42
CA ASN A 124 -8.47 5.32 16.88
C ASN A 124 -7.83 4.10 17.57
N LEU A 125 -7.18 3.20 16.84
CA LEU A 125 -6.58 1.97 17.37
C LEU A 125 -5.14 2.17 17.90
N GLY A 126 -4.60 3.39 17.80
CA GLY A 126 -3.27 3.76 18.27
C GLY A 126 -2.23 3.86 17.16
N ASN A 127 -1.02 4.31 17.51
CA ASN A 127 0.12 4.41 16.60
C ASN A 127 1.10 3.26 16.85
N GLU A 128 2.04 3.04 15.92
CA GLU A 128 3.09 2.03 16.02
C GLU A 128 2.54 0.62 16.32
N ARG A 129 1.41 0.28 15.69
CA ARG A 129 0.74 -1.00 15.88
C ARG A 129 1.57 -2.11 15.24
N GLN A 130 2.07 -3.02 16.07
CA GLN A 130 2.83 -4.20 15.65
C GLN A 130 2.12 -5.53 15.93
N ARG A 131 1.00 -5.50 16.67
CA ARG A 131 0.22 -6.69 16.99
C ARG A 131 -0.72 -7.05 15.84
N TYR A 132 -1.00 -8.35 15.73
CA TYR A 132 -1.93 -8.92 14.77
C TYR A 132 -3.16 -9.50 15.50
N PRO A 133 -4.31 -9.63 14.82
CA PRO A 133 -4.57 -9.12 13.47
C PRO A 133 -4.54 -7.59 13.39
N ALA A 134 -4.08 -7.07 12.25
CA ALA A 134 -4.11 -5.66 11.97
C ALA A 134 -5.46 -5.25 11.37
N THR A 135 -5.82 -3.98 11.59
CA THR A 135 -6.91 -3.30 10.90
C THR A 135 -6.36 -2.08 10.18
N ALA A 136 -6.78 -1.84 8.95
CA ALA A 136 -6.41 -0.68 8.14
C ALA A 136 -7.65 -0.04 7.51
N TYR A 137 -7.63 1.28 7.38
CA TYR A 137 -8.68 2.04 6.72
C TYR A 137 -8.10 2.80 5.55
N ILE A 138 -8.80 2.78 4.42
CA ILE A 138 -8.42 3.57 3.25
C ILE A 138 -9.62 4.31 2.68
N VAL A 139 -9.38 5.45 2.06
CA VAL A 139 -10.35 6.13 1.21
C VAL A 139 -9.84 6.13 -0.22
N GLY A 140 -10.70 5.81 -1.18
CA GLY A 140 -10.33 5.80 -2.59
C GLY A 140 -11.50 6.18 -3.47
N GLY A 141 -11.26 6.19 -4.78
CA GLY A 141 -12.28 6.47 -5.77
C GLY A 141 -12.21 5.53 -6.94
N THR A 142 -13.36 5.23 -7.53
CA THR A 142 -13.46 4.28 -8.64
C THR A 142 -13.21 4.95 -10.01
N GLN A 143 -12.83 4.10 -10.97
CA GLN A 143 -12.83 4.37 -12.41
C GLN A 143 -13.79 3.41 -13.12
N ALA A 144 -15.08 3.67 -12.97
CA ALA A 144 -16.14 2.93 -13.63
C ALA A 144 -16.28 3.36 -15.10
N ASP A 145 -16.71 2.41 -15.93
CA ASP A 145 -16.97 2.59 -17.36
C ASP A 145 -18.02 3.67 -17.70
N VAL A 146 -18.96 3.89 -16.78
CA VAL A 146 -20.00 4.90 -16.89
C VAL A 146 -19.85 5.91 -15.76
N ALA A 147 -19.75 7.19 -16.12
CA ALA A 147 -19.51 8.31 -15.19
C ALA A 147 -20.37 8.30 -13.90
N LYS A 148 -21.65 7.89 -13.98
CA LYS A 148 -22.57 7.87 -12.82
C LYS A 148 -22.37 6.69 -11.86
N ASN A 149 -21.62 5.67 -12.28
CA ASN A 149 -21.34 4.47 -11.50
C ASN A 149 -20.11 4.66 -10.60
N ASN A 150 -19.44 5.81 -10.69
CA ASN A 150 -18.30 6.11 -9.85
C ASN A 150 -18.74 6.43 -8.42
N GLU A 151 -17.84 6.16 -7.48
CA GLU A 151 -18.05 6.36 -6.06
C GLU A 151 -16.73 6.71 -5.38
N ILE A 152 -16.82 7.48 -4.28
CA ILE A 152 -15.76 7.54 -3.27
C ILE A 152 -16.11 6.51 -2.22
N PHE A 153 -15.17 5.62 -1.91
CA PHE A 153 -15.37 4.56 -0.92
C PHE A 153 -14.44 4.74 0.28
N VAL A 154 -14.89 4.25 1.42
CA VAL A 154 -14.07 4.03 2.62
C VAL A 154 -14.10 2.54 2.90
N TYR A 155 -12.93 1.92 2.88
CA TYR A 155 -12.73 0.51 3.22
C TYR A 155 -12.19 0.39 4.63
N LYS A 156 -12.69 -0.62 5.35
CA LYS A 156 -12.14 -1.15 6.60
C LYS A 156 -11.73 -2.59 6.32
N MET A 157 -10.43 -2.83 6.38
CA MET A 157 -9.81 -4.13 6.23
C MET A 157 -9.39 -4.59 7.63
N SER A 158 -10.06 -5.57 8.21
CA SER A 158 -9.78 -6.13 9.54
C SER A 158 -9.40 -7.60 9.44
N SER A 159 -8.96 -8.18 10.56
CA SER A 159 -8.47 -9.57 10.59
C SER A 159 -7.29 -9.79 9.63
N LEU A 160 -6.44 -8.77 9.45
CA LEU A 160 -5.21 -8.90 8.65
C LEU A 160 -4.15 -9.63 9.49
N HIS A 161 -4.12 -10.96 9.39
CA HIS A 161 -3.18 -11.81 10.13
C HIS A 161 -1.79 -11.84 9.48
N LYS A 162 -0.81 -12.38 10.21
CA LYS A 162 0.52 -12.65 9.66
C LYS A 162 0.40 -13.64 8.50
N THR A 163 1.29 -13.54 7.52
CA THR A 163 1.40 -14.55 6.46
C THR A 163 1.82 -15.88 7.10
N GLN A 164 1.04 -16.94 6.91
CA GLN A 164 1.43 -18.28 7.35
C GLN A 164 2.62 -18.75 6.52
N LYS A 165 3.59 -19.37 7.18
CA LYS A 165 4.73 -19.98 6.48
C LYS A 165 4.44 -21.48 6.43
N ASN A 166 4.21 -22.01 5.24
CA ASN A 166 4.16 -23.46 5.04
C ASN A 166 5.55 -24.02 5.33
N THR A 167 5.83 -24.37 6.58
CA THR A 167 6.92 -25.26 6.92
C THR A 167 6.39 -26.67 6.76
N ASP A 168 6.85 -27.39 5.74
CA ASP A 168 6.62 -28.83 5.57
C ASP A 168 7.32 -29.68 6.66
N ASP A 169 7.80 -29.06 7.75
CA ASP A 169 8.39 -29.75 8.89
C ASP A 169 7.27 -30.31 9.76
N SER A 170 6.95 -31.58 9.53
CA SER A 170 5.97 -32.38 10.27
C SER A 170 6.37 -32.72 11.72
N ASP A 171 7.25 -31.94 12.37
CA ASP A 171 7.79 -32.25 13.71
C ASP A 171 7.98 -30.99 14.58
N SER A 172 6.97 -30.13 14.66
CA SER A 172 6.93 -29.02 15.61
C SER A 172 5.80 -29.20 16.63
N ASP A 173 6.05 -30.04 17.63
CA ASP A 173 5.27 -30.13 18.89
C ASP A 173 5.46 -28.84 19.74
N ASN A 174 4.99 -27.70 19.23
CA ASN A 174 4.87 -26.47 20.02
C ASN A 174 3.38 -26.11 20.13
N ASP A 175 2.74 -26.67 21.15
CA ASP A 175 1.36 -26.41 21.57
C ASP A 175 1.12 -25.00 22.18
N ASP A 176 1.92 -23.98 21.82
CA ASP A 176 1.83 -22.63 22.41
C ASP A 176 1.57 -21.48 21.41
N ASP A 177 1.44 -21.74 20.10
CA ASP A 177 1.07 -20.70 19.12
C ASP A 177 -0.46 -20.61 18.93
N ASP A 178 -1.15 -20.05 19.93
CA ASP A 178 -2.53 -19.53 19.82
C ASP A 178 -2.67 -18.42 18.73
N ASP A 179 -1.58 -18.02 18.08
CA ASP A 179 -1.51 -17.08 16.94
C ASP A 179 -1.91 -17.72 15.59
N ALA A 180 -2.16 -19.04 15.54
CA ALA A 180 -2.50 -19.80 14.33
C ALA A 180 -4.02 -19.80 14.00
N LEU A 181 -4.70 -18.69 14.22
CA LEU A 181 -6.08 -18.54 13.74
C LEU A 181 -6.07 -18.25 12.24
N ASP A 182 -6.45 -19.26 11.45
CA ASP A 182 -6.70 -19.16 10.00
C ASP A 182 -8.04 -18.45 9.72
N GLU A 183 -8.23 -17.28 10.34
CA GLU A 183 -9.42 -16.46 10.10
C GLU A 183 -9.22 -15.61 8.84
N ASP A 184 -10.16 -15.75 7.90
CA ASP A 184 -10.19 -14.95 6.68
C ASP A 184 -10.22 -13.44 7.00
N PRO A 185 -9.46 -12.61 6.25
CA PRO A 185 -9.54 -11.17 6.40
C PRO A 185 -10.95 -10.67 6.07
N VAL A 186 -11.41 -9.68 6.85
CA VAL A 186 -12.75 -9.12 6.72
C VAL A 186 -12.69 -7.77 6.03
N LEU A 187 -13.40 -7.64 4.90
CA LEU A 187 -13.58 -6.39 4.18
C LEU A 187 -14.97 -5.82 4.38
N GLU A 188 -15.05 -4.62 4.95
CA GLU A 188 -16.27 -3.84 5.04
C GLU A 188 -16.10 -2.50 4.32
N TYR A 189 -17.16 -2.00 3.67
CA TYR A 189 -17.10 -0.70 3.04
C TYR A 189 -18.38 0.12 3.12
N ARG A 190 -18.19 1.44 2.97
CA ARG A 190 -19.23 2.43 2.71
C ARG A 190 -18.79 3.30 1.56
N SER A 191 -19.74 3.82 0.79
CA SER A 191 -19.43 4.68 -0.33
C SER A 191 -20.43 5.82 -0.50
N ILE A 192 -20.01 6.82 -1.26
CA ILE A 192 -20.80 7.98 -1.67
C ILE A 192 -20.76 8.10 -3.19
N PRO A 193 -21.90 8.38 -3.86
CA PRO A 193 -21.92 8.54 -5.31
C PRO A 193 -21.02 9.68 -5.78
N HIS A 194 -20.26 9.45 -6.84
CA HIS A 194 -19.37 10.42 -7.46
C HIS A 194 -19.64 10.51 -8.96
N LEU A 195 -19.72 11.72 -9.52
CA LEU A 195 -19.95 11.88 -10.95
C LEU A 195 -18.61 11.99 -11.69
N GLY A 196 -18.36 11.04 -12.57
CA GLY A 196 -17.11 10.90 -13.32
C GLY A 196 -16.05 10.14 -12.56
N GLY A 197 -15.07 9.62 -13.28
CA GLY A 197 -13.89 8.96 -12.73
C GLY A 197 -13.15 9.82 -11.70
N VAL A 198 -12.60 9.17 -10.68
CA VAL A 198 -11.80 9.79 -9.63
C VAL A 198 -10.31 9.64 -9.95
N ASN A 199 -9.66 10.75 -10.29
CA ASN A 199 -8.27 10.80 -10.72
C ASN A 199 -7.29 10.79 -9.54
N ARG A 200 -7.62 11.54 -8.47
CA ARG A 200 -6.84 11.56 -7.23
C ARG A 200 -7.72 11.73 -6.01
N VAL A 201 -7.37 11.07 -4.90
CA VAL A 201 -8.00 11.24 -3.59
C VAL A 201 -6.93 11.57 -2.54
N ARG A 202 -7.18 12.57 -1.70
CA ARG A 202 -6.33 12.89 -0.54
C ARG A 202 -7.17 13.24 0.67
N ALA A 203 -6.90 12.60 1.78
CA ALA A 203 -7.48 12.93 3.07
C ALA A 203 -6.78 14.15 3.67
N GLN A 204 -7.52 14.98 4.42
CA GLN A 204 -6.87 16.03 5.18
C GLN A 204 -5.86 15.40 6.16
N PRO A 205 -4.65 15.97 6.32
CA PRO A 205 -3.66 15.44 7.23
C PRO A 205 -4.15 15.63 8.67
N LEU A 206 -3.95 14.60 9.49
CA LEU A 206 -4.17 14.66 10.93
C LEU A 206 -2.82 14.56 11.65
N PRO A 207 -2.58 15.37 12.69
CA PRO A 207 -1.35 15.28 13.47
C PRO A 207 -1.14 13.86 14.03
N VAL A 208 0.11 13.42 14.13
CA VAL A 208 0.47 12.02 14.45
C VAL A 208 -0.19 11.47 15.72
N SER A 209 -0.35 12.29 16.74
CA SER A 209 -0.94 11.88 18.01
C SER A 209 -2.42 12.27 18.18
N SER A 210 -3.05 12.85 17.16
CA SER A 210 -4.44 13.29 17.26
C SER A 210 -5.40 12.14 16.95
N PRO A 211 -6.40 11.89 17.82
CA PRO A 211 -7.47 10.96 17.47
C PRO A 211 -8.27 11.49 16.28
N LEU A 212 -9.04 10.60 15.66
CA LEU A 212 -10.02 11.01 14.67
C LEU A 212 -10.97 12.07 15.25
N PRO A 213 -11.41 13.06 14.44
CA PRO A 213 -12.46 13.99 14.86
C PRO A 213 -13.69 13.21 15.36
N PRO A 214 -14.47 13.72 16.34
CA PRO A 214 -15.75 13.11 16.71
C PRO A 214 -16.70 13.04 15.51
N ALA A 215 -17.67 12.12 15.49
CA ALA A 215 -18.61 11.96 14.37
C ALA A 215 -19.46 13.22 14.03
N SER A 216 -19.56 14.16 14.98
CA SER A 216 -20.19 15.46 14.82
C SER A 216 -19.33 16.49 14.08
N GLN A 217 -18.03 16.23 13.92
CA GLN A 217 -17.07 17.08 13.21
C GLN A 217 -16.66 16.42 11.89
N PRO A 218 -16.36 17.22 10.85
CA PRO A 218 -16.02 16.68 9.56
C PRO A 218 -14.60 16.11 9.53
N TYR A 219 -14.43 15.00 8.82
CA TYR A 219 -13.12 14.56 8.35
C TYR A 219 -13.11 14.71 6.83
N TYR A 220 -12.40 15.73 6.34
CA TYR A 220 -12.46 16.07 4.93
C TYR A 220 -11.54 15.19 4.07
N VAL A 221 -12.06 14.79 2.90
CA VAL A 221 -11.33 14.17 1.81
C VAL A 221 -11.59 14.96 0.55
N ALA A 222 -10.54 15.29 -0.21
CA ALA A 222 -10.69 15.88 -1.53
C ALA A 222 -10.61 14.80 -2.61
N SER A 223 -11.46 14.91 -3.64
CA SER A 223 -11.38 14.10 -4.85
C SER A 223 -11.22 14.97 -6.08
N TRP A 224 -10.25 14.65 -6.92
CA TRP A 224 -10.10 15.22 -8.26
C TRP A 224 -10.87 14.38 -9.28
N SER A 225 -11.72 15.02 -10.08
CA SER A 225 -12.55 14.36 -11.07
C SER A 225 -12.10 14.64 -12.50
N GLU A 226 -12.26 13.64 -13.38
CA GLU A 226 -12.16 13.81 -14.85
C GLU A 226 -13.09 14.93 -15.39
N THR A 227 -14.13 15.30 -14.64
CA THR A 227 -15.07 16.37 -15.03
C THR A 227 -14.47 17.77 -14.94
N GLY A 228 -13.23 17.90 -14.47
CA GLY A 228 -12.54 19.16 -14.23
C GLY A 228 -12.96 19.87 -12.94
N LYS A 229 -13.53 19.11 -12.00
CA LYS A 229 -13.95 19.58 -10.68
C LYS A 229 -13.17 18.89 -9.60
N VAL A 230 -12.95 19.60 -8.50
CA VAL A 230 -12.46 19.02 -7.25
C VAL A 230 -13.57 19.12 -6.21
N HIS A 231 -13.91 18.00 -5.59
CA HIS A 231 -14.93 17.91 -4.56
C HIS A 231 -14.27 17.71 -3.21
N ILE A 232 -14.82 18.33 -2.16
CA ILE A 232 -14.41 18.12 -0.76
C ILE A 232 -15.58 17.45 -0.05
N TRP A 233 -15.36 16.25 0.48
CA TRP A 233 -16.34 15.37 1.10
C TRP A 233 -16.09 15.26 2.60
N ASP A 234 -17.14 15.10 3.41
CA ASP A 234 -17.01 14.67 4.80
C ASP A 234 -17.16 13.16 4.89
N VAL A 235 -16.05 12.45 5.12
CA VAL A 235 -16.04 10.97 5.21
C VAL A 235 -16.19 10.47 6.64
N ARG A 236 -16.23 11.35 7.65
CA ARG A 236 -16.33 10.92 9.05
C ARG A 236 -17.56 10.07 9.35
N PRO A 237 -18.76 10.34 8.78
CA PRO A 237 -19.93 9.48 8.95
C PRO A 237 -19.75 8.07 8.35
N LEU A 238 -18.97 7.92 7.28
CA LEU A 238 -18.72 6.62 6.67
C LEU A 238 -17.86 5.75 7.59
N ILE A 239 -16.82 6.34 8.19
CA ILE A 239 -15.98 5.67 9.20
C ILE A 239 -16.83 5.26 10.41
N GLU A 240 -17.69 6.15 10.91
CA GLU A 240 -18.57 5.82 12.04
C GLU A 240 -19.49 4.62 11.72
N ALA A 241 -20.02 4.56 10.50
CA ALA A 241 -20.89 3.48 10.06
C ALA A 241 -20.20 2.12 9.89
N LEU A 242 -18.86 2.12 9.81
CA LEU A 242 -18.02 0.91 9.80
C LEU A 242 -17.62 0.46 11.21
N ASP A 243 -17.65 1.38 12.18
CA ASP A 243 -17.20 1.10 13.55
C ASP A 243 -18.35 0.87 14.53
N VAL A 244 -19.52 1.48 14.28
CA VAL A 244 -20.66 1.44 15.19
C VAL A 244 -21.81 0.69 14.52
N PRO A 245 -22.09 -0.57 14.92
CA PRO A 245 -23.24 -1.31 14.42
C PRO A 245 -24.54 -0.54 14.63
N GLY A 246 -25.35 -0.45 13.57
CA GLY A 246 -26.63 0.29 13.58
C GLY A 246 -26.51 1.79 13.35
N TYR A 247 -25.30 2.37 13.26
CA TYR A 247 -25.15 3.75 12.82
C TYR A 247 -25.50 3.87 11.32
N SER A 248 -26.36 4.81 10.98
CA SER A 248 -26.72 5.14 9.61
C SER A 248 -26.26 6.57 9.28
N PRO A 249 -25.37 6.77 8.31
CA PRO A 249 -24.95 8.09 7.88
C PRO A 249 -26.14 8.91 7.38
N ASP A 250 -26.19 10.18 7.75
CA ASP A 250 -27.14 11.13 7.16
C ASP A 250 -26.76 11.37 5.67
N PRO A 251 -27.65 11.04 4.71
CA PRO A 251 -27.36 11.25 3.28
C PRO A 251 -27.09 12.72 2.94
N SER A 252 -27.65 13.68 3.68
CA SER A 252 -27.42 15.10 3.43
C SER A 252 -26.00 15.55 3.76
N ARG A 253 -25.27 14.81 4.61
CA ARG A 253 -23.86 15.06 4.93
C ARG A 253 -22.89 14.33 4.00
N THR A 254 -23.35 13.26 3.35
CA THR A 254 -22.47 12.30 2.65
C THR A 254 -22.67 12.30 1.14
N HIS A 255 -23.91 12.42 0.64
CA HIS A 255 -24.22 12.38 -0.80
C HIS A 255 -24.03 13.73 -1.50
N THR A 256 -23.74 14.80 -0.76
CA THR A 256 -23.40 16.10 -1.33
C THR A 256 -22.03 16.54 -0.83
N PRO A 257 -21.14 17.02 -1.70
CA PRO A 257 -19.84 17.50 -1.27
C PRO A 257 -20.00 18.73 -0.39
N ALA A 258 -19.21 18.80 0.68
CA ALA A 258 -19.13 19.98 1.55
C ALA A 258 -18.68 21.23 0.77
N PHE A 259 -17.87 21.04 -0.27
CA PHE A 259 -17.50 22.11 -1.20
C PHE A 259 -17.13 21.57 -2.58
N THR A 260 -17.32 22.37 -3.63
CA THR A 260 -16.87 22.05 -4.99
C THR A 260 -16.04 23.20 -5.56
N ILE A 261 -14.79 22.91 -5.90
CA ILE A 261 -13.87 23.82 -6.56
C ILE A 261 -14.14 23.76 -8.06
N ASN A 262 -14.54 24.90 -8.64
CA ASN A 262 -14.83 25.03 -10.06
C ASN A 262 -13.77 25.88 -10.81
N SER A 263 -12.68 26.26 -10.14
CA SER A 263 -11.66 27.17 -10.69
C SER A 263 -10.95 26.61 -11.94
N HIS A 264 -10.90 25.29 -12.09
CA HIS A 264 -10.31 24.58 -13.22
C HIS A 264 -11.22 24.53 -14.47
N GLY A 265 -12.49 24.92 -14.34
CA GLY A 265 -13.44 24.94 -15.45
C GLY A 265 -13.78 23.53 -15.96
N ARG A 266 -13.20 23.16 -17.11
CA ARG A 266 -13.34 21.81 -17.72
C ARG A 266 -12.00 21.08 -17.82
N ALA A 267 -10.95 21.65 -17.25
CA ALA A 267 -9.63 21.05 -17.26
C ALA A 267 -9.57 19.98 -16.18
N GLU A 268 -9.32 18.74 -16.57
CA GLU A 268 -8.99 17.68 -15.62
C GLU A 268 -7.56 17.83 -15.09
N GLY A 269 -7.13 16.90 -14.25
CA GLY A 269 -5.87 16.95 -13.55
C GLY A 269 -5.72 15.77 -12.60
N PHE A 270 -4.55 15.73 -11.94
CA PHE A 270 -4.19 14.70 -10.99
C PHE A 270 -3.56 15.32 -9.74
N ALA A 271 -2.74 16.36 -9.90
CA ALA A 271 -1.98 16.98 -8.83
C ALA A 271 -2.86 17.59 -7.70
N MET A 272 -2.72 17.06 -6.48
CA MET A 272 -3.50 17.51 -5.33
C MET A 272 -2.77 17.20 -4.02
N ASP A 273 -2.69 18.20 -3.12
CA ASP A 273 -2.12 18.01 -1.78
C ASP A 273 -2.69 19.00 -0.75
N TRP A 274 -2.90 18.49 0.46
CA TRP A 274 -3.32 19.25 1.62
C TRP A 274 -2.11 19.76 2.40
N ALA A 275 -2.13 21.02 2.80
CA ALA A 275 -1.11 21.53 3.70
C ALA A 275 -1.24 20.84 5.06
N SER A 276 -0.12 20.33 5.58
CA SER A 276 -0.04 19.94 6.99
C SER A 276 -0.39 21.14 7.88
N SER A 277 -1.16 20.90 8.94
CA SER A 277 -1.46 21.89 9.97
C SER A 277 -0.21 22.13 10.84
N GLY A 278 0.82 22.76 10.26
CA GLY A 278 2.00 23.19 11.00
C GLY A 278 1.68 24.36 11.93
N GLU A 279 2.55 24.58 12.92
CA GLU A 279 2.43 25.66 13.94
C GLU A 279 2.25 27.07 13.35
N ALA A 280 2.65 27.28 12.09
CA ALA A 280 2.58 28.56 11.41
C ALA A 280 1.16 28.98 10.97
N ASN A 281 0.20 28.05 10.83
CA ASN A 281 -1.20 28.40 10.53
C ASN A 281 -2.19 27.32 10.99
N PRO A 282 -2.41 27.17 12.31
CA PRO A 282 -3.16 26.06 12.89
C PRO A 282 -4.68 26.11 12.68
N SER A 283 -5.23 27.15 12.04
CA SER A 283 -6.68 27.37 11.99
C SER A 283 -7.34 27.23 10.62
N ALA A 284 -6.57 27.10 9.53
CA ALA A 284 -7.14 26.98 8.19
C ALA A 284 -6.56 25.81 7.38
N LEU A 285 -7.43 24.91 6.93
CA LEU A 285 -7.07 23.89 5.94
C LEU A 285 -6.77 24.59 4.62
N ARG A 286 -5.75 24.08 3.92
CA ARG A 286 -5.33 24.59 2.62
C ARG A 286 -5.10 23.43 1.68
N LEU A 287 -5.64 23.54 0.47
CA LEU A 287 -5.58 22.51 -0.57
C LEU A 287 -5.01 23.15 -1.83
N LEU A 288 -3.98 22.53 -2.39
CA LEU A 288 -3.47 22.87 -3.72
C LEU A 288 -4.00 21.88 -4.74
N THR A 289 -4.33 22.40 -5.92
CA THR A 289 -4.92 21.62 -7.01
C THR A 289 -4.31 22.04 -8.34
N GLY A 290 -3.70 21.12 -9.11
CA GLY A 290 -3.04 21.36 -10.39
C GLY A 290 -3.72 20.65 -11.58
N ASP A 291 -3.88 21.34 -12.71
CA ASP A 291 -4.55 20.81 -13.90
C ASP A 291 -3.64 20.62 -15.13
N VAL A 292 -4.21 19.97 -16.15
CA VAL A 292 -3.56 19.71 -17.44
C VAL A 292 -3.21 20.97 -18.26
N HIS A 293 -3.69 22.16 -17.86
CA HIS A 293 -3.37 23.44 -18.50
C HIS A 293 -2.33 24.26 -17.72
N SER A 294 -1.50 23.57 -16.94
CA SER A 294 -0.38 24.16 -16.18
C SER A 294 -0.83 25.14 -15.08
N LYS A 295 -2.09 25.05 -14.62
CA LYS A 295 -2.62 25.94 -13.57
C LYS A 295 -2.66 25.23 -12.24
N ILE A 296 -2.14 25.88 -11.21
CA ILE A 296 -2.28 25.44 -9.83
C ILE A 296 -3.15 26.45 -9.08
N TYR A 297 -4.18 25.98 -8.39
CA TYR A 297 -5.06 26.80 -7.58
C TYR A 297 -4.89 26.48 -6.09
N LEU A 298 -5.17 27.48 -5.25
CA LEU A 298 -5.14 27.34 -3.80
C LEU A 298 -6.56 27.53 -3.27
N THR A 299 -7.02 26.58 -2.48
CA THR A 299 -8.27 26.66 -1.73
C THR A 299 -7.96 26.71 -0.23
N THR A 300 -8.64 27.58 0.51
CA THR A 300 -8.43 27.76 1.96
C THR A 300 -9.75 27.73 2.70
N THR A 301 -9.78 27.27 3.94
CA THR A 301 -10.97 27.43 4.80
C THR A 301 -11.07 28.84 5.38
N THR A 302 -12.31 29.29 5.54
CA THR A 302 -12.72 30.51 6.23
C THR A 302 -13.83 30.13 7.24
N PRO A 303 -14.21 31.03 8.16
CA PRO A 303 -15.35 30.78 9.05
C PRO A 303 -16.68 30.49 8.32
N SER A 304 -16.79 30.83 7.03
CA SER A 304 -17.98 30.57 6.20
C SER A 304 -17.86 29.33 5.31
N GLY A 305 -16.81 28.51 5.46
CA GLY A 305 -16.57 27.31 4.66
C GLY A 305 -15.29 27.40 3.82
N PHE A 306 -15.22 26.71 2.69
CA PHE A 306 -14.06 26.75 1.81
C PHE A 306 -14.15 27.93 0.82
N ASN A 307 -12.98 28.46 0.45
CA ASN A 307 -12.84 29.51 -0.54
C ASN A 307 -11.69 29.16 -1.50
N ALA A 308 -12.04 28.84 -2.75
CA ALA A 308 -11.08 28.63 -3.82
C ALA A 308 -10.66 29.97 -4.42
N LEU A 309 -9.36 30.26 -4.42
CA LEU A 309 -8.85 31.49 -5.02
C LEU A 309 -8.97 31.41 -6.55
N SER A 310 -9.36 32.51 -7.19
CA SER A 310 -9.58 32.56 -8.64
C SER A 310 -8.31 32.74 -9.46
N GLN A 311 -7.22 33.20 -8.85
CA GLN A 311 -5.95 33.46 -9.53
C GLN A 311 -5.00 32.27 -9.35
N PRO A 312 -4.60 31.60 -10.45
CA PRO A 312 -3.71 30.45 -10.38
C PRO A 312 -2.24 30.84 -10.23
N PHE A 313 -1.43 29.89 -9.78
CA PHE A 313 0.02 29.90 -9.97
C PHE A 313 0.37 29.42 -11.38
N THR A 314 1.37 30.05 -12.00
CA THR A 314 1.69 29.82 -13.43
C THR A 314 3.19 29.95 -13.70
N SER A 315 3.90 28.86 -13.91
CA SER A 315 5.29 28.87 -14.39
C SER A 315 5.57 27.69 -15.29
N HIS A 316 4.97 26.54 -14.98
CA HIS A 316 4.96 25.38 -15.86
C HIS A 316 4.34 25.70 -17.22
N THR A 317 4.77 24.92 -18.20
CA THR A 317 4.39 25.05 -19.61
C THR A 317 3.63 23.83 -20.15
N SER A 318 3.49 22.78 -19.34
CA SER A 318 2.69 21.58 -19.63
C SER A 318 1.85 21.17 -18.41
N SER A 319 1.16 20.03 -18.49
CA SER A 319 0.31 19.47 -17.44
C SER A 319 1.02 19.38 -16.09
N ILE A 320 0.30 19.66 -15.00
CA ILE A 320 0.82 19.46 -13.63
C ILE A 320 0.49 18.03 -13.19
N GLU A 321 1.51 17.21 -13.02
CA GLU A 321 1.34 15.79 -12.70
C GLU A 321 1.25 15.54 -11.19
N ASP A 322 2.06 16.28 -10.42
CA ASP A 322 2.05 16.20 -8.97
C ASP A 322 2.47 17.50 -8.28
N LEU A 323 2.07 17.66 -7.03
CA LEU A 323 2.44 18.79 -6.18
C LEU A 323 2.43 18.39 -4.71
N GLN A 324 3.27 19.02 -3.90
CA GLN A 324 3.31 18.76 -2.47
C GLN A 324 3.70 20.02 -1.69
N TRP A 325 3.00 20.28 -0.59
CA TRP A 325 3.39 21.29 0.39
C TRP A 325 4.71 20.91 1.06
N SER A 326 5.53 21.91 1.37
CA SER A 326 6.73 21.69 2.16
C SER A 326 6.34 21.20 3.56
N PRO A 327 7.00 20.15 4.09
CA PRO A 327 6.76 19.66 5.45
C PRO A 327 7.27 20.64 6.52
N SER A 328 8.26 21.48 6.20
CA SER A 328 8.85 22.43 7.14
C SER A 328 8.41 23.89 6.93
N GLU A 329 8.04 24.27 5.70
CA GLU A 329 7.75 25.66 5.35
C GLU A 329 6.29 25.84 4.92
N ALA A 330 5.45 26.36 5.82
CA ALA A 330 4.00 26.45 5.61
C ALA A 330 3.56 27.30 4.40
N THR A 331 4.45 28.07 3.76
CA THR A 331 4.11 28.91 2.60
C THR A 331 4.69 28.38 1.29
N VAL A 332 5.47 27.31 1.36
CA VAL A 332 6.21 26.75 0.24
C VAL A 332 5.60 25.44 -0.20
N PHE A 333 5.60 25.21 -1.51
CA PHE A 333 5.23 23.93 -2.10
C PHE A 333 6.11 23.66 -3.32
N ALA A 334 6.17 22.40 -3.74
CA ALA A 334 6.81 21.94 -4.95
C ALA A 334 5.75 21.42 -5.93
N SER A 335 6.05 21.44 -7.23
CA SER A 335 5.26 20.77 -8.24
C SER A 335 6.15 20.19 -9.33
N CYS A 336 5.67 19.16 -10.00
CA CYS A 336 6.30 18.58 -11.18
C CYS A 336 5.32 18.54 -12.36
N SER A 337 5.85 18.36 -13.55
CA SER A 337 5.07 18.55 -14.77
C SER A 337 5.62 17.73 -15.94
N ALA A 338 4.74 17.49 -16.90
CA ALA A 338 5.08 17.04 -18.25
C ALA A 338 5.99 18.01 -19.04
N ASP A 339 6.36 19.16 -18.47
CA ASP A 339 7.43 20.02 -19.01
C ASP A 339 8.83 19.64 -18.53
N GLN A 340 8.98 18.45 -17.94
CA GLN A 340 10.24 17.84 -17.51
C GLN A 340 10.89 18.53 -16.30
N SER A 341 10.19 19.48 -15.69
CA SER A 341 10.72 20.33 -14.63
C SER A 341 10.09 20.07 -13.26
N VAL A 342 10.85 20.40 -12.22
CA VAL A 342 10.36 20.51 -10.84
C VAL A 342 10.45 21.97 -10.41
N GLN A 343 9.37 22.54 -9.89
CA GLN A 343 9.27 23.94 -9.53
C GLN A 343 8.99 24.13 -8.05
N ILE A 344 9.63 25.13 -7.44
CA ILE A 344 9.44 25.52 -6.05
C ILE A 344 8.71 26.86 -6.00
N TRP A 345 7.71 26.96 -5.15
CA TRP A 345 6.76 28.06 -5.09
C TRP A 345 6.69 28.63 -3.68
N ASP A 346 6.35 29.92 -3.58
CA ASP A 346 5.97 30.55 -2.33
C ASP A 346 4.61 31.24 -2.53
N VAL A 347 3.60 30.87 -1.74
CA VAL A 347 2.25 31.42 -1.86
C VAL A 347 2.16 32.91 -1.55
N ARG A 348 3.18 33.47 -0.90
CA ARG A 348 3.31 34.92 -0.62
C ARG A 348 3.85 35.69 -1.81
N SER A 349 4.42 35.01 -2.82
CA SER A 349 4.93 35.64 -4.03
C SER A 349 3.81 36.31 -4.80
N LYS A 350 3.86 37.65 -4.92
CA LYS A 350 2.81 38.47 -5.54
C LYS A 350 2.48 38.05 -6.98
N GLY A 351 3.47 37.55 -7.72
CA GLY A 351 3.29 37.11 -9.10
C GLY A 351 2.72 35.70 -9.25
N ARG A 352 2.59 34.95 -8.15
CA ARG A 352 2.23 33.50 -8.16
C ARG A 352 3.06 32.72 -9.19
N LYS A 353 4.35 33.10 -9.28
CA LYS A 353 5.38 32.44 -10.08
C LYS A 353 6.27 31.62 -9.16
N SER A 354 6.79 30.52 -9.67
CA SER A 354 7.87 29.75 -9.04
C SER A 354 9.02 30.67 -8.63
N VAL A 355 9.60 30.44 -7.47
CA VAL A 355 10.74 31.20 -6.94
C VAL A 355 12.09 30.51 -7.21
N ALA A 356 12.07 29.19 -7.38
CA ALA A 356 13.20 28.39 -7.79
C ALA A 356 12.71 27.13 -8.54
N GLY A 357 13.62 26.33 -9.08
CA GLY A 357 13.28 25.07 -9.71
C GLY A 357 14.47 24.36 -10.33
N ILE A 358 14.16 23.27 -11.01
CA ILE A 358 15.07 22.40 -11.75
C ILE A 358 14.42 22.26 -13.13
N ASP A 359 14.93 22.99 -14.13
CA ASP A 359 14.27 23.08 -15.43
C ASP A 359 14.35 21.77 -16.22
N ASN A 360 15.44 21.02 -16.06
CA ASN A 360 15.66 19.72 -16.71
C ASN A 360 15.82 18.62 -15.65
N ALA A 361 14.77 18.40 -14.85
CA ALA A 361 14.82 17.39 -13.79
C ALA A 361 14.91 15.97 -14.39
N HIS A 362 14.13 15.70 -15.44
CA HIS A 362 14.10 14.42 -16.13
C HIS A 362 14.26 14.58 -17.65
N GLY A 363 14.51 13.47 -18.35
CA GLY A 363 14.57 13.44 -19.82
C GLY A 363 13.19 13.32 -20.48
N SER A 364 12.20 12.97 -19.68
CA SER A 364 10.78 12.88 -20.03
C SER A 364 9.93 13.54 -18.93
N ASP A 365 8.61 13.33 -18.99
CA ASP A 365 7.63 13.92 -18.07
C ASP A 365 7.97 13.54 -16.62
N VAL A 366 7.82 14.49 -15.70
CA VAL A 366 7.99 14.21 -14.26
C VAL A 366 6.61 13.95 -13.69
N ASN A 367 6.31 12.69 -13.39
CA ASN A 367 4.98 12.21 -13.05
C ASN A 367 4.64 12.41 -11.57
N VAL A 368 5.63 12.23 -10.68
CA VAL A 368 5.41 12.23 -9.23
C VAL A 368 6.59 12.84 -8.46
N ILE A 369 6.30 13.41 -7.30
CA ILE A 369 7.30 13.91 -6.35
C ILE A 369 6.98 13.52 -4.91
N SER A 370 8.01 13.34 -4.08
CA SER A 370 7.82 13.14 -2.64
C SER A 370 8.88 13.90 -1.84
N TRP A 371 8.44 14.74 -0.93
CA TRP A 371 9.24 15.62 -0.10
C TRP A 371 9.48 14.95 1.25
N ASN A 372 10.75 14.75 1.57
CA ASN A 372 11.16 14.08 2.79
C ASN A 372 10.73 14.88 4.03
N ARG A 373 10.10 14.20 5.01
CA ARG A 373 9.51 14.86 6.19
C ARG A 373 10.54 15.19 7.28
N GLY A 374 11.55 14.35 7.51
CA GLY A 374 12.59 14.61 8.50
C GLY A 374 13.74 15.44 7.92
N THR A 375 14.22 15.06 6.75
CA THR A 375 15.28 15.77 6.02
C THR A 375 14.68 16.69 4.96
N SER A 376 14.09 17.81 5.40
CA SER A 376 13.23 18.68 4.58
C SER A 376 13.88 19.40 3.39
N TYR A 377 15.17 19.18 3.12
CA TYR A 377 15.81 19.64 1.89
C TYR A 377 15.91 18.54 0.81
N LEU A 378 15.49 17.31 1.09
CA LEU A 378 15.46 16.22 0.12
C LEU A 378 14.09 16.09 -0.54
N LEU A 379 14.10 15.93 -1.86
CA LEU A 379 12.92 15.69 -2.69
C LEU A 379 13.21 14.54 -3.66
N LEU A 380 12.29 13.58 -3.72
CA LEU A 380 12.27 12.56 -4.77
C LEU A 380 11.46 13.06 -5.96
N SER A 381 11.85 12.62 -7.16
CA SER A 381 11.03 12.71 -8.37
C SER A 381 11.09 11.43 -9.18
N GLY A 382 9.97 11.05 -9.78
CA GLY A 382 9.83 9.91 -10.67
C GLY A 382 9.43 10.37 -12.07
N GLY A 383 10.15 9.89 -13.08
CA GLY A 383 9.91 10.23 -14.48
C GLY A 383 9.15 9.16 -15.25
N ASP A 384 8.64 9.56 -16.42
CA ASP A 384 8.02 8.66 -17.40
C ASP A 384 9.03 7.64 -17.97
N GLU A 385 10.33 7.98 -17.93
CA GLU A 385 11.42 7.10 -18.33
C GLU A 385 11.73 5.94 -17.34
N GLY A 386 11.01 5.85 -16.22
CA GLY A 386 11.24 4.85 -15.16
C GLY A 386 12.40 5.18 -14.20
N ALA A 387 12.99 6.38 -14.32
CA ALA A 387 14.06 6.83 -13.43
C ALA A 387 13.49 7.51 -12.17
N ILE A 388 14.09 7.23 -11.03
CA ILE A 388 13.84 7.92 -9.75
C ILE A 388 15.08 8.76 -9.41
N LYS A 389 14.90 10.03 -9.04
CA LYS A 389 16.00 10.94 -8.70
C LYS A 389 15.78 11.59 -7.34
N VAL A 390 16.86 11.78 -6.59
CA VAL A 390 16.90 12.49 -5.31
C VAL A 390 17.54 13.85 -5.51
N TRP A 391 16.92 14.91 -5.02
CA TRP A 391 17.38 16.29 -5.17
C TRP A 391 17.61 16.97 -3.84
N ASP A 392 18.68 17.77 -3.77
CA ASP A 392 18.92 18.70 -2.66
C ASP A 392 18.36 20.10 -3.02
N LEU A 393 17.28 20.49 -2.35
CA LEU A 393 16.57 21.74 -2.55
C LEU A 393 17.37 22.98 -2.11
N ARG A 394 18.53 22.83 -1.46
CA ARG A 394 19.43 23.95 -1.17
C ARG A 394 20.21 24.39 -2.41
N ASN A 395 20.37 23.49 -3.38
CA ASN A 395 21.17 23.68 -4.59
C ASN A 395 20.32 24.06 -5.83
N VAL A 396 19.00 24.18 -5.68
CA VAL A 396 18.11 24.50 -6.79
C VAL A 396 18.30 25.92 -7.32
N LYS A 397 18.12 26.06 -8.63
CA LYS A 397 18.31 27.32 -9.35
C LYS A 397 17.23 28.32 -8.99
N LYS A 398 17.61 29.42 -8.35
CA LYS A 398 16.70 30.55 -8.09
C LYS A 398 16.30 31.22 -9.39
N ARG A 399 15.01 31.55 -9.54
CA ARG A 399 14.50 32.22 -10.75
C ARG A 399 15.16 33.59 -10.93
N GLY A 400 15.56 33.89 -12.17
CA GLY A 400 16.26 35.13 -12.53
C GLY A 400 17.77 35.13 -12.28
N THR A 401 18.36 33.99 -11.90
CA THR A 401 19.82 33.85 -11.76
C THR A 401 20.43 33.09 -12.94
N ALA A 402 21.73 33.30 -13.19
CA ALA A 402 22.50 32.59 -14.21
C ALA A 402 23.05 31.24 -13.72
N ALA A 403 22.55 30.72 -12.60
CA ALA A 403 22.96 29.40 -12.09
C ALA A 403 22.50 28.30 -13.04
N LEU A 404 23.32 27.24 -13.14
CA LEU A 404 22.97 26.02 -13.86
C LEU A 404 21.96 25.20 -13.06
N ASP A 405 21.29 24.26 -13.73
CA ASP A 405 20.43 23.30 -13.04
C ASP A 405 21.31 22.37 -12.17
N PRO A 406 20.84 21.99 -10.97
CA PRO A 406 21.57 21.07 -10.10
C PRO A 406 21.66 19.68 -10.71
N THR A 407 22.66 18.90 -10.30
CA THR A 407 22.70 17.46 -10.52
C THR A 407 21.95 16.74 -9.39
N PRO A 408 21.27 15.61 -9.67
CA PRO A 408 20.66 14.82 -8.62
C PRO A 408 21.72 14.25 -7.68
N VAL A 409 21.38 14.11 -6.40
CA VAL A 409 22.24 13.50 -5.36
C VAL A 409 22.33 12.00 -5.55
N ALA A 410 21.24 11.37 -5.96
CA ALA A 410 21.16 9.96 -6.33
C ALA A 410 20.19 9.78 -7.50
N ALA A 411 20.41 8.75 -8.31
CA ALA A 411 19.55 8.39 -9.43
C ALA A 411 19.44 6.87 -9.57
N PHE A 412 18.23 6.35 -9.53
CA PHE A 412 17.92 4.92 -9.60
C PHE A 412 17.26 4.62 -10.94
N ASN A 413 17.91 3.76 -11.73
CA ASN A 413 17.44 3.35 -13.05
C ASN A 413 17.06 1.86 -13.02
N TRP A 414 16.07 1.53 -12.18
CA TRP A 414 15.53 0.18 -12.04
C TRP A 414 14.21 -0.04 -12.79
N HIS A 415 13.26 0.88 -12.73
CA HIS A 415 12.01 0.67 -13.46
C HIS A 415 12.23 0.87 -14.96
N ARG A 416 11.40 0.20 -15.77
CA ARG A 416 11.48 0.25 -17.25
C ARG A 416 10.32 0.98 -17.91
N GLU A 417 9.29 1.25 -17.13
CA GLU A 417 8.08 1.95 -17.53
C GLU A 417 7.85 3.12 -16.56
N PRO A 418 6.90 4.02 -16.85
CA PRO A 418 6.65 5.20 -16.04
C PRO A 418 6.55 4.93 -14.54
N ILE A 419 7.17 5.79 -13.73
CA ILE A 419 6.96 5.81 -12.28
C ILE A 419 5.57 6.39 -12.01
N THR A 420 4.72 5.63 -11.33
CA THR A 420 3.30 5.97 -11.08
C THR A 420 3.06 6.55 -9.69
N SER A 421 3.85 6.16 -8.69
CA SER A 421 3.83 6.76 -7.35
C SER A 421 5.16 6.57 -6.65
N ILE A 422 5.52 7.52 -5.79
CA ILE A 422 6.71 7.46 -4.91
C ILE A 422 6.37 8.09 -3.56
N GLU A 423 6.84 7.48 -2.48
CA GLU A 423 6.65 8.02 -1.14
C GLU A 423 7.86 7.75 -0.25
N TRP A 424 8.44 8.81 0.32
CA TRP A 424 9.36 8.67 1.44
C TRP A 424 8.68 7.95 2.60
N HIS A 425 9.43 7.12 3.30
CA HIS A 425 8.95 6.52 4.54
C HIS A 425 8.55 7.63 5.53
N PRO A 426 7.41 7.49 6.25
CA PRO A 426 6.86 8.58 7.05
C PRO A 426 7.71 8.99 8.25
N THR A 427 8.59 8.09 8.72
CA THR A 427 9.45 8.29 9.91
C THR A 427 10.94 8.05 9.67
N GLU A 428 11.31 7.49 8.51
CA GLU A 428 12.71 7.20 8.19
C GLU A 428 13.14 8.05 7.02
N ASP A 429 14.28 8.72 7.15
CA ASP A 429 14.69 9.74 6.19
C ASP A 429 15.46 9.17 5.00
N SER A 430 15.87 7.90 5.04
CA SER A 430 16.62 7.24 3.97
C SER A 430 15.80 6.23 3.16
N SER A 431 14.64 5.81 3.67
CA SER A 431 13.82 4.76 3.06
C SER A 431 12.68 5.33 2.22
N PHE A 432 12.36 4.73 1.09
CA PHE A 432 11.20 5.11 0.28
C PHE A 432 10.59 3.93 -0.49
N ALA A 433 9.32 4.07 -0.86
CA ALA A 433 8.61 3.15 -1.73
C ALA A 433 8.38 3.79 -3.10
N ALA A 434 8.36 2.98 -4.15
CA ALA A 434 7.99 3.41 -5.50
C ALA A 434 7.11 2.36 -6.17
N SER A 435 6.20 2.81 -7.03
CA SER A 435 5.46 1.95 -7.95
C SER A 435 5.62 2.41 -9.39
N SER A 436 5.52 1.47 -10.32
CA SER A 436 5.65 1.74 -11.75
C SER A 436 4.63 0.94 -12.56
N ALA A 437 4.37 1.43 -13.76
CA ALA A 437 3.59 0.72 -14.77
C ALA A 437 4.28 -0.58 -15.28
N ASP A 438 5.49 -0.90 -14.80
CA ASP A 438 6.15 -2.19 -15.04
C ASP A 438 5.76 -3.30 -14.03
N ASP A 439 4.60 -3.15 -13.40
CA ASP A 439 3.98 -4.12 -12.48
C ASP A 439 4.79 -4.40 -11.20
N GLN A 440 5.62 -3.44 -10.78
CA GLN A 440 6.45 -3.55 -9.57
C GLN A 440 6.14 -2.44 -8.56
N VAL A 441 6.14 -2.85 -7.29
CA VAL A 441 6.31 -1.95 -6.14
C VAL A 441 7.68 -2.25 -5.53
N THR A 442 8.53 -1.25 -5.37
CA THR A 442 9.91 -1.39 -4.89
C THR A 442 10.12 -0.62 -3.60
N LEU A 443 10.90 -1.20 -2.69
CA LEU A 443 11.33 -0.56 -1.45
C LEU A 443 12.84 -0.30 -1.52
N TRP A 444 13.24 0.89 -1.11
CA TRP A 444 14.61 1.38 -1.24
C TRP A 444 15.10 1.95 0.08
N ASP A 445 16.41 1.82 0.35
CA ASP A 445 17.08 2.54 1.43
C ASP A 445 18.40 3.13 0.94
N LEU A 446 18.49 4.46 1.04
CA LEU A 446 19.68 5.24 0.67
C LEU A 446 20.87 5.02 1.60
N SER A 447 20.68 4.43 2.77
CA SER A 447 21.74 4.18 3.74
C SER A 447 22.58 2.94 3.41
N VAL A 448 22.07 2.08 2.52
CA VAL A 448 22.74 0.84 2.13
C VAL A 448 23.83 1.12 1.10
N GLU A 449 25.05 0.74 1.47
CA GLU A 449 26.24 0.77 0.63
C GLU A 449 26.67 -0.66 0.29
N GLN A 450 27.30 -0.84 -0.87
CA GLN A 450 27.85 -2.13 -1.26
C GLN A 450 29.06 -2.47 -0.39
N ASP A 451 29.05 -3.64 0.26
CA ASP A 451 30.23 -4.12 0.98
C ASP A 451 31.23 -4.73 -0.02
N ASP A 452 32.33 -4.02 -0.26
CA ASP A 452 33.40 -4.45 -1.17
C ASP A 452 34.04 -5.78 -0.72
N GLU A 453 33.99 -6.14 0.57
CA GLU A 453 34.58 -7.39 1.10
C GLU A 453 33.71 -8.62 0.84
N GLN A 454 32.39 -8.45 0.73
CA GLN A 454 31.43 -9.54 0.50
C GLN A 454 31.10 -9.75 -0.99
N SER A 455 31.38 -8.74 -1.82
CA SER A 455 31.25 -8.77 -3.28
C SER A 455 32.14 -9.83 -3.95
N GLY A 456 33.24 -10.26 -3.30
CA GLY A 456 34.09 -11.35 -3.79
C GLY A 456 33.47 -12.74 -3.71
N ALA A 457 32.42 -12.93 -2.90
CA ALA A 457 31.72 -14.20 -2.70
C ALA A 457 30.36 -14.30 -3.42
N MET A 458 29.79 -13.17 -3.88
CA MET A 458 28.54 -13.09 -4.65
C MET A 458 28.78 -12.76 -6.13
N ASN A 459 29.82 -13.33 -6.74
CA ASN A 459 30.00 -13.32 -8.20
C ASN A 459 29.05 -14.29 -8.93
N ASP A 460 27.87 -14.56 -8.37
CA ASP A 460 26.72 -15.13 -9.07
C ASP A 460 25.83 -14.02 -9.64
N THR A 461 26.42 -12.92 -10.13
CA THR A 461 25.73 -12.15 -11.16
C THR A 461 25.58 -13.12 -12.34
N PRO A 462 24.36 -13.48 -12.76
CA PRO A 462 24.19 -14.32 -13.93
C PRO A 462 24.99 -13.67 -15.06
N GLU A 463 25.71 -14.43 -15.89
CA GLU A 463 26.57 -13.90 -16.97
C GLU A 463 25.84 -12.98 -17.98
N GLN A 464 24.52 -12.79 -17.81
CA GLN A 464 23.63 -11.92 -18.58
C GLN A 464 22.65 -11.11 -17.69
N GLY A 465 22.92 -11.02 -16.39
CA GLY A 465 22.06 -10.42 -15.38
C GLY A 465 22.14 -8.89 -15.35
N ARG A 466 21.01 -8.26 -15.01
CA ARG A 466 20.97 -6.83 -14.70
C ARG A 466 21.64 -6.60 -13.34
N ASP A 467 22.47 -5.58 -13.25
CA ASP A 467 23.04 -5.12 -11.98
C ASP A 467 21.92 -4.63 -11.04
N VAL A 468 21.80 -5.27 -9.88
CA VAL A 468 20.77 -4.95 -8.87
C VAL A 468 21.36 -3.90 -7.95
N PRO A 469 20.79 -2.68 -7.89
CA PRO A 469 21.32 -1.64 -7.02
C PRO A 469 21.32 -2.10 -5.56
N PRO A 470 22.41 -1.88 -4.79
CA PRO A 470 22.48 -2.28 -3.39
C PRO A 470 21.42 -1.58 -2.52
N GLN A 471 20.94 -0.41 -2.93
CA GLN A 471 19.87 0.33 -2.26
C GLN A 471 18.47 -0.28 -2.48
N LEU A 472 18.29 -1.20 -3.44
CA LEU A 472 17.01 -1.86 -3.70
C LEU A 472 16.79 -2.99 -2.69
N LEU A 473 15.97 -2.73 -1.67
CA LEU A 473 15.70 -3.67 -0.58
C LEU A 473 14.70 -4.77 -0.97
N PHE A 474 13.68 -4.41 -1.74
CA PHE A 474 12.58 -5.31 -2.02
C PHE A 474 11.88 -5.02 -3.34
N VAL A 475 11.41 -6.07 -4.01
CA VAL A 475 10.55 -6.00 -5.21
C VAL A 475 9.29 -6.82 -4.95
N HIS A 476 8.18 -6.13 -4.76
CA HIS A 476 6.84 -6.70 -4.71
C HIS A 476 6.25 -6.74 -6.12
N GLN A 477 5.72 -7.90 -6.51
CA GLN A 477 5.07 -8.14 -7.81
C GLN A 477 3.80 -8.95 -7.59
N GLY A 478 3.03 -9.13 -8.67
CA GLY A 478 1.79 -9.92 -8.67
C GLY A 478 0.54 -9.08 -8.91
N GLN A 479 0.67 -7.75 -8.92
CA GLN A 479 -0.38 -6.82 -9.37
C GLN A 479 -0.12 -6.40 -10.81
N LYS A 480 -1.19 -6.11 -11.54
CA LYS A 480 -1.14 -5.57 -12.91
C LYS A 480 -1.46 -4.09 -12.96
N ASN A 481 -0.61 -3.33 -13.63
CA ASN A 481 -0.76 -1.91 -13.89
C ASN A 481 -0.91 -1.10 -12.60
N VAL A 482 0.10 -1.19 -11.73
CA VAL A 482 0.12 -0.52 -10.42
C VAL A 482 -0.02 0.99 -10.59
N LYS A 483 -0.85 1.63 -9.76
CA LYS A 483 -1.20 3.05 -9.87
C LYS A 483 -0.66 3.90 -8.73
N GLU A 484 -0.82 3.42 -7.50
CA GLU A 484 -0.43 4.21 -6.33
C GLU A 484 0.03 3.30 -5.19
N VAL A 485 0.99 3.77 -4.40
CA VAL A 485 1.51 3.11 -3.21
C VAL A 485 1.53 4.11 -2.05
N HIS A 486 1.23 3.65 -0.83
CA HIS A 486 1.32 4.43 0.39
C HIS A 486 1.86 3.62 1.56
N TRP A 487 2.66 4.25 2.42
CA TRP A 487 3.00 3.71 3.74
C TRP A 487 1.83 3.84 4.71
N HIS A 488 1.61 2.82 5.54
CA HIS A 488 0.59 2.90 6.58
C HIS A 488 1.08 3.76 7.76
N PRO A 489 0.43 4.89 8.10
CA PRO A 489 0.96 5.86 9.08
C PRO A 489 0.91 5.36 10.54
N GLN A 490 0.19 4.27 10.82
CA GLN A 490 0.02 3.70 12.16
C GLN A 490 0.52 2.26 12.30
N ILE A 491 0.95 1.61 11.22
CA ILE A 491 1.45 0.22 11.21
C ILE A 491 2.82 0.28 10.55
N PRO A 492 3.91 0.43 11.33
CA PRO A 492 5.26 0.60 10.79
C PRO A 492 5.63 -0.55 9.84
N GLY A 493 6.26 -0.22 8.71
CA GLY A 493 6.67 -1.17 7.67
C GLY A 493 5.54 -1.72 6.78
N ALA A 494 4.27 -1.42 7.08
CA ALA A 494 3.16 -1.83 6.22
C ALA A 494 2.99 -0.86 5.05
N VAL A 495 2.80 -1.44 3.86
CA VAL A 495 2.62 -0.76 2.59
C VAL A 495 1.29 -1.20 2.00
N ILE A 496 0.57 -0.26 1.42
CA ILE A 496 -0.64 -0.53 0.65
C ILE A 496 -0.38 -0.08 -0.79
N SER A 497 -0.80 -0.87 -1.76
CA SER A 497 -0.73 -0.52 -3.19
C SER A 497 -2.07 -0.79 -3.88
N THR A 498 -2.41 0.04 -4.85
CA THR A 498 -3.57 -0.15 -5.74
C THR A 498 -3.10 -0.35 -7.17
N ALA A 499 -3.84 -1.17 -7.91
CA ALA A 499 -3.56 -1.56 -9.27
C ALA A 499 -4.88 -1.82 -10.02
N GLU A 500 -4.80 -2.26 -11.28
CA GLU A 500 -5.99 -2.56 -12.08
C GLU A 500 -6.79 -3.75 -11.53
N ASP A 501 -6.10 -4.71 -10.90
CA ASP A 501 -6.68 -5.93 -10.32
C ASP A 501 -7.08 -5.81 -8.83
N GLY A 502 -6.75 -4.68 -8.19
CA GLY A 502 -7.20 -4.35 -6.83
C GLY A 502 -6.09 -3.85 -5.92
N PHE A 503 -6.20 -4.19 -4.63
CA PHE A 503 -5.30 -3.71 -3.59
C PHE A 503 -4.45 -4.84 -3.02
N ASN A 504 -3.20 -4.52 -2.68
CA ASN A 504 -2.38 -5.33 -1.81
C ASN A 504 -2.06 -4.56 -0.53
N VAL A 505 -2.10 -5.25 0.60
CA VAL A 505 -1.64 -4.77 1.90
C VAL A 505 -0.55 -5.72 2.36
N PHE A 506 0.68 -5.24 2.48
CA PHE A 506 1.80 -6.10 2.82
C PHE A 506 2.80 -5.43 3.75
N LYS A 507 3.51 -6.25 4.51
CA LYS A 507 4.65 -5.87 5.33
C LYS A 507 5.76 -6.88 5.09
N THR A 508 6.95 -6.40 4.75
CA THR A 508 8.10 -7.24 4.46
C THR A 508 8.88 -7.56 5.74
N ILE A 509 9.79 -8.52 5.70
CA ILE A 509 10.75 -8.76 6.79
C ILE A 509 11.86 -7.71 6.84
N SER A 510 12.06 -6.96 5.74
CA SER A 510 13.21 -6.07 5.53
C SER A 510 12.95 -4.63 5.98
N VAL A 511 11.68 -4.25 6.21
CA VAL A 511 11.24 -2.88 6.53
C VAL A 511 10.15 -2.87 7.60
#